data_AF-A0A357C1U9-F1
#
_entry.id   AF-A0A357C1U9-F1
#
_cell.length_a   1.000
_cell.length_b   1.000
_cell.length_c   1.000
_cell.angle_alpha   90.00
_cell.angle_beta   90.00
_cell.angle_gamma   90.00
#
_symmetry.space_group_name_H-M   'P 1'
#
loop_
_entity.id
_entity.type
_entity.pdbx_description
1 polymer ?
#
loop_
_entity_poly.entity_id
_entity_poly.type
_entity_poly.pdbx_seq_one_letter_code
_entity_poly.pdbx_strand_id
1 'polypeptide(L)' 'MDLNIVIRTFVIKDGFAYVQAGAGIVADSDPEKEYYESLKKAEALIRTLERL' A
#
# COMPACT_ATOMS: atom_id res chain seq x y z
N MET A 1 11.30 20.69 -13.61
CA MET A 1 10.36 20.26 -12.56
C MET A 1 10.42 18.75 -12.50
N ASP A 2 10.49 18.17 -11.30
CA ASP A 2 10.55 16.73 -11.09
C ASP A 2 9.42 16.32 -10.12
N LEU A 3 8.74 15.22 -10.40
CA LEU A 3 7.53 14.78 -9.70
C LEU A 3 7.55 13.27 -9.49
N ASN A 4 7.03 12.85 -8.34
CA ASN A 4 6.92 11.44 -7.95
C ASN A 4 5.46 11.00 -7.81
N ILE A 5 5.23 9.70 -7.96
CA ILE A 5 3.94 9.06 -7.66
C ILE A 5 3.89 8.77 -6.15
N VAL A 6 2.78 9.15 -5.50
CA VAL A 6 2.56 8.93 -4.07
C VAL A 6 2.05 7.50 -3.81
N ILE A 7 2.92 6.51 -4.03
CA ILE A 7 2.73 5.11 -3.64
C ILE A 7 3.75 4.75 -2.56
N ARG A 8 3.53 3.63 -1.86
CA ARG A 8 4.43 3.18 -0.78
C ARG A 8 4.71 4.28 0.27
N THR A 9 3.70 5.07 0.58
CA THR A 9 3.82 6.25 1.43
C THR A 9 2.78 6.16 2.57
N PHE A 10 3.15 6.61 3.76
CA PHE A 10 2.21 6.81 4.86
C PHE A 10 1.69 8.24 4.87
N VAL A 11 0.45 8.41 5.30
CA VAL A 11 -0.05 9.72 5.76
C VAL A 11 -0.23 9.61 7.26
N ILE A 12 0.40 10.49 8.04
CA ILE A 12 0.19 10.56 9.50
C ILE A 12 -0.75 11.71 9.79
N LYS A 13 -1.86 11.41 10.47
CA LYS A 13 -2.85 12.40 10.88
C LYS A 13 -3.48 11.99 12.20
N ASP A 14 -3.58 12.94 13.13
CA ASP A 14 -4.23 12.75 14.45
C ASP A 14 -3.69 11.56 15.24
N GLY A 15 -2.38 11.29 15.13
CA GLY A 15 -1.71 10.18 15.80
C GLY A 15 -1.86 8.82 15.10
N PHE A 16 -2.57 8.75 13.97
CA PHE A 16 -2.74 7.54 13.17
C PHE A 16 -1.92 7.59 11.90
N ALA A 17 -1.28 6.47 11.56
CA ALA A 17 -0.63 6.26 10.27
C ALA A 17 -1.56 5.50 9.32
N TYR A 18 -1.83 6.10 8.16
CA TYR A 18 -2.67 5.53 7.11
C TYR A 18 -1.79 5.01 5.97
N VAL A 19 -2.02 3.77 5.55
CA VAL A 19 -1.36 3.14 4.41
C VAL A 19 -2.41 2.81 3.36
N GLN A 20 -2.16 3.25 2.13
CA GLN A 20 -2.94 2.82 0.97
C GLN A 20 -2.12 1.88 0.10
N ALA A 21 -2.74 0.76 -0.29
CA ALA A 21 -2.21 -0.15 -1.29
C ALA A 21 -3.36 -0.64 -2.18
N GLY A 22 -2.99 -1.13 -3.36
CA GLY A 22 -3.94 -1.64 -4.34
C GLY A 22 -3.23 -2.48 -5.39
N ALA A 23 -4.03 -3.11 -6.23
CA ALA A 23 -3.60 -3.95 -7.34
C ALA A 23 -4.24 -3.46 -8.65
N GLY A 24 -3.60 -3.78 -9.77
CA GLY A 24 -4.08 -3.37 -11.09
C GLY A 24 -4.97 -4.44 -11.67
N ILE A 25 -6.29 -4.20 -11.73
CA ILE A 25 -7.26 -5.18 -12.22
C ILE A 25 -7.28 -5.20 -13.75
N VAL A 26 -7.20 -6.40 -14.32
CA VAL A 26 -7.40 -6.68 -15.75
C VAL A 26 -8.48 -7.75 -15.94
N ALA A 27 -8.84 -8.05 -17.19
CA ALA A 27 -9.93 -8.99 -17.51
C ALA A 27 -9.72 -10.40 -16.90
N ASP A 28 -8.48 -10.84 -16.81
CA ASP A 28 -8.10 -12.18 -16.32
C ASP A 28 -7.69 -12.18 -14.83
N SER A 29 -7.88 -11.06 -14.12
CA SER A 29 -7.51 -10.95 -12.72
C SER A 29 -8.32 -11.91 -11.83
N ASP A 30 -7.63 -12.49 -10.87
CA ASP A 30 -8.22 -13.31 -9.82
C ASP A 30 -8.39 -12.46 -8.55
N PRO A 31 -9.62 -12.22 -8.07
CA PRO A 31 -9.86 -11.30 -6.94
C PRO A 31 -9.05 -11.64 -5.68
N GLU A 32 -8.82 -12.92 -5.41
CA GLU A 32 -8.06 -13.36 -4.24
C GLU A 32 -6.57 -13.04 -4.42
N LYS A 33 -6.00 -13.30 -5.60
CA LYS A 33 -4.59 -12.96 -5.88
C LYS A 33 -4.35 -11.45 -5.83
N GLU A 34 -5.23 -10.65 -6.39
CA GLU A 34 -5.10 -9.18 -6.39
C GLU A 34 -5.21 -8.60 -4.97
N TYR A 35 -6.07 -9.20 -4.14
CA TYR A 35 -6.13 -8.87 -2.72
C TYR A 35 -4.80 -9.16 -2.02
N TYR A 36 -4.23 -10.35 -2.20
CA TYR A 36 -2.94 -10.69 -1.61
C TYR A 36 -1.80 -9.80 -2.13
N GLU A 37 -1.84 -9.41 -3.41
CA GLU A 37 -0.91 -8.43 -3.96
C GLU A 37 -1.01 -7.11 -3.20
N SER A 38 -2.21 -6.58 -3.00
CA SER A 38 -2.42 -5.32 -2.26
C SER A 38 -1.86 -5.39 -0.83
N LEU A 39 -2.02 -6.52 -0.14
CA LEU A 39 -1.46 -6.75 1.19
C LEU A 39 0.08 -6.81 1.15
N LYS A 40 0.65 -7.56 0.20
CA LYS A 40 2.11 -7.70 0.03
C LYS A 40 2.78 -6.35 -0.22
N LYS A 41 2.08 -5.51 -0.97
CA LYS A 41 2.43 -4.13 -1.29
C LYS A 41 2.41 -3.22 -0.04
N ALA A 42 1.49 -3.42 0.89
CA ALA A 42 1.43 -2.67 2.15
C ALA A 42 2.39 -3.21 3.23
N GLU A 43 2.76 -4.49 3.18
CA GLU A 43 3.47 -5.21 4.24
C GLU A 43 4.73 -4.49 4.74
N ALA A 44 5.60 -4.03 3.84
CA ALA A 44 6.85 -3.38 4.23
C ALA A 44 6.62 -2.10 5.05
N LEU A 45 5.56 -1.36 4.71
CA LEU A 45 5.17 -0.16 5.43
C LEU A 45 4.63 -0.52 6.82
N ILE A 46 3.68 -1.44 6.90
CA ILE A 46 3.09 -1.87 8.18
C ILE A 46 4.19 -2.37 9.14
N ARG A 47 5.07 -3.26 8.67
CA ARG A 47 6.20 -3.78 9.46
C ARG A 47 7.18 -2.71 9.95
N THR A 48 7.27 -1.58 9.25
CA THR A 48 8.12 -0.46 9.68
C THR A 48 7.54 0.21 10.92
N LEU A 49 6.22 0.36 10.97
CA LEU A 49 5.53 0.97 12.12
C LEU A 49 5.52 0.05 13.35
N GLU A 50 5.46 -1.28 13.16
CA GLU A 50 5.53 -2.26 14.26
C GLU A 50 6.86 -2.24 15.04
N ARG A 51 7.90 -1.63 14.46
CA ARG A 51 9.24 -1.52 15.06
C ARG A 51 9.47 -0.19 15.79
N LEU A 52 8.47 0.69 15.82
CA LEU A 52 8.49 2.00 16.49
C LEU A 52 7.77 1.91 17.83
#